data_AF-I6SR53-F1
#
_entry.id   AF-I6SR53-F1
#
_cell.length_a   1.000
_cell.length_b   1.000
_cell.length_c   1.000
_cell.angle_alpha   90.00
_cell.angle_beta   90.00
_cell.angle_gamma   90.00
#
_symmetry.space_group_name_H-M   'P 1'
#
loop_
_entity.id
_entity.type
_entity.pdbx_description
1 polymer ?
#
loop_
_entity_poly.entity_id
_entity_poly.type
_entity_poly.pdbx_seq_one_letter_code
_entity_poly.pdbx_strand_id
1 'polypeptide(L)'
;MGDLTVEKTLRSKPRIENVLPLTALQEGLVFHAAYDDRAPDVYNVQLGIDLEGPLDGGVLRAAAEALLDRHGNLRISVRRRPQGDSVQVVQSHVVLPWTEAVVGNEAEADAIARADRERRFTLSTAPLLRFTLVRLGHNRHRFLFTTHHLLLDGWSMPLLMQELFTLYGNHADPRSLPPATPYENYFRWLTAQDTPTAETAWRTALTGLDEPTRLTPHADSHASVTPHHRVVALPPELTQTLTGQARRHELTLSTVVQVAWGLLLARLTGRQDVVFGATVSGRSPEVPGIETMIGLFINTLPVRVRLQPDETLLNLATRLQREQAELSAHQHLGMADIQRQTDITGELFDTLVVFENYPLDPEALSEAHGLRVTGLHPHNDVHYPLALIALPGDRLTLDFTYRPDLYSESDIDDLVKRFTRVLTSVAEATPRLLTRDVGLLTPEEQRQAVTEFNDTAREVTTAAVHELFEEQARRSPEAVAVVFEDEEVSYARLNASADDLARTLQSLGAGPEHLVALLVPRSVEMVASMLAVLKTGAAYLPIDPDYPRDRIAYMLDDAAPALVVVTDATQHLVEATGRPRVLV
;
A
#
# COMPACT_ATOMS: atom_id res chain seq x y z
N MET A 1 -20.03 -36.83 17.74
CA MET A 1 -19.93 -37.37 19.13
C MET A 1 -18.60 -37.06 19.84
N GLY A 2 -17.55 -36.56 19.16
CA GLY A 2 -16.28 -36.20 19.81
C GLY A 2 -16.22 -34.79 20.45
N ASP A 3 -16.96 -33.82 19.89
CA ASP A 3 -16.92 -32.40 20.31
C ASP A 3 -17.43 -32.18 21.74
N LEU A 4 -18.60 -32.76 22.05
CA LEU A 4 -19.24 -32.69 23.38
C LEU A 4 -18.40 -33.31 24.51
N THR A 5 -17.47 -34.22 24.18
CA THR A 5 -16.67 -34.95 25.17
C THR A 5 -15.44 -34.16 25.60
N VAL A 6 -14.78 -33.44 24.68
CA VAL A 6 -13.65 -32.55 25.01
C VAL A 6 -14.15 -31.32 25.78
N GLU A 7 -15.27 -30.75 25.35
CA GLU A 7 -15.89 -29.60 26.01
C GLU A 7 -16.35 -29.96 27.43
N LYS A 8 -16.97 -31.14 27.64
CA LYS A 8 -17.28 -31.67 28.98
C LYS A 8 -16.03 -31.95 29.82
N THR A 9 -14.92 -32.39 29.21
CA THR A 9 -13.68 -32.75 29.93
C THR A 9 -12.86 -31.51 30.32
N LEU A 10 -12.95 -30.43 29.56
CA LEU A 10 -12.38 -29.13 29.94
C LEU A 10 -13.26 -28.43 30.99
N ARG A 11 -14.59 -28.43 30.80
CA ARG A 11 -15.54 -27.87 31.79
C ARG A 11 -15.61 -28.65 33.11
N SER A 12 -15.14 -29.91 33.15
CA SER A 12 -15.06 -30.70 34.39
C SER A 12 -13.85 -30.36 35.27
N LYS A 13 -12.96 -29.48 34.82
CA LYS A 13 -11.87 -28.94 35.66
C LYS A 13 -12.39 -27.74 36.46
N PRO A 14 -12.20 -27.69 37.79
CA PRO A 14 -12.79 -26.67 38.68
C PRO A 14 -12.30 -25.22 38.45
N ARG A 15 -11.48 -24.97 37.43
CA ARG A 15 -10.89 -23.66 37.09
C ARG A 15 -11.32 -23.10 35.72
N ILE A 16 -12.16 -23.80 34.96
CA ILE A 16 -12.62 -23.37 33.63
C ILE A 16 -14.07 -22.89 33.72
N GLU A 17 -14.32 -21.65 33.33
CA GLU A 17 -15.65 -21.05 33.30
C GLU A 17 -16.35 -21.31 31.97
N ASN A 18 -15.64 -21.12 30.85
CA ASN A 18 -16.20 -21.29 29.51
C ASN A 18 -15.12 -21.65 28.48
N VAL A 19 -15.54 -22.18 27.34
CA VAL A 19 -14.70 -22.45 26.18
C VAL A 19 -15.38 -21.83 24.95
N LEU A 20 -14.66 -20.95 24.26
CA LEU A 20 -15.16 -20.21 23.09
C LEU A 20 -14.27 -20.50 21.87
N PRO A 21 -14.82 -20.49 20.64
CA PRO A 21 -13.99 -20.54 19.43
C PRO A 21 -13.15 -19.26 19.33
N LEU A 22 -12.13 -19.25 18.47
CA LEU A 22 -11.45 -18.01 18.09
C LEU A 22 -12.25 -17.30 16.99
N THR A 23 -12.20 -15.97 16.95
CA THR A 23 -12.59 -15.24 15.75
C THR A 23 -11.55 -15.46 14.65
N ALA A 24 -11.91 -15.24 13.38
CA ALA A 24 -10.96 -15.41 12.29
C ALA A 24 -9.71 -14.52 12.42
N LEU A 25 -9.87 -13.28 12.92
CA LEU A 25 -8.71 -12.44 13.24
C LEU A 25 -7.87 -13.06 14.36
N GLN A 26 -8.49 -13.52 15.46
CA GLN A 26 -7.76 -14.19 16.55
C GLN A 26 -6.98 -15.42 16.07
N GLU A 27 -7.52 -16.22 15.14
CA GLU A 27 -6.79 -17.34 14.53
C GLU A 27 -5.53 -16.88 13.79
N GLY A 28 -5.65 -15.81 12.98
CA GLY A 28 -4.51 -15.18 12.31
C GLY A 28 -3.44 -14.70 13.30
N LEU A 29 -3.84 -14.00 14.37
CA LEU A 29 -2.93 -13.53 15.41
C LEU A 29 -2.20 -14.69 16.11
N VAL A 30 -2.91 -15.78 16.44
CA VAL A 30 -2.31 -16.99 17.04
C VAL A 30 -1.29 -17.62 16.08
N PHE A 31 -1.61 -17.67 14.78
CA PHE A 31 -0.70 -18.19 13.77
C PHE A 31 0.59 -17.35 13.69
N HIS A 32 0.48 -16.03 13.59
CA HIS A 32 1.66 -15.16 13.51
C HIS A 32 2.52 -15.22 14.78
N ALA A 33 1.90 -15.18 15.97
CA ALA A 33 2.63 -15.29 17.23
C ALA A 33 3.41 -16.62 17.35
N ALA A 34 2.93 -17.69 16.70
CA ALA A 34 3.59 -18.99 16.67
C ALA A 34 4.60 -19.17 15.51
N TYR A 35 4.59 -18.29 14.50
CA TYR A 35 5.41 -18.42 13.30
C TYR A 35 6.90 -18.15 13.59
N ASP A 36 7.19 -17.07 14.32
CA ASP A 36 8.52 -16.76 14.81
C ASP A 36 8.44 -16.53 16.32
N ASP A 37 8.85 -17.53 17.11
CA ASP A 37 8.83 -17.50 18.57
C ASP A 37 10.03 -16.77 19.20
N ARG A 38 10.96 -16.27 18.37
CA ARG A 38 12.20 -15.60 18.80
C ARG A 38 12.19 -14.10 18.56
N ALA A 39 11.48 -13.64 17.54
CA ALA A 39 11.30 -12.21 17.27
C ALA A 39 10.41 -11.52 18.34
N PRO A 40 10.40 -10.18 18.43
CA PRO A 40 9.39 -9.45 19.20
C PRO A 40 7.98 -9.79 18.74
N ASP A 41 7.02 -9.80 19.67
CA ASP A 41 5.61 -10.00 19.33
C ASP A 41 4.98 -8.64 19.00
N VAL A 42 4.77 -8.35 17.71
CA VAL A 42 4.15 -7.10 17.25
C VAL A 42 2.70 -6.93 17.75
N TYR A 43 2.08 -7.98 18.30
CA TYR A 43 0.74 -7.92 18.88
C TYR A 43 0.72 -7.68 20.39
N ASN A 44 1.88 -7.40 21.00
CA ASN A 44 1.95 -6.83 22.33
C ASN A 44 1.61 -5.33 22.28
N VAL A 45 0.37 -5.00 22.61
CA VAL A 45 -0.10 -3.62 22.69
C VAL A 45 0.20 -3.07 24.09
N GLN A 46 0.73 -1.85 24.16
CA GLN A 46 1.00 -1.18 25.42
C GLN A 46 0.40 0.23 25.41
N LEU A 47 -0.31 0.58 26.49
CA LEU A 47 -0.72 1.94 26.79
C LEU A 47 0.03 2.42 28.04
N GLY A 48 0.88 3.43 27.87
CA GLY A 48 1.44 4.18 28.99
C GLY A 48 0.61 5.41 29.32
N ILE A 49 0.33 5.64 30.60
CA ILE A 49 -0.43 6.79 31.09
C ILE A 49 0.42 7.49 32.15
N ASP A 50 0.78 8.75 31.90
CA ASP A 50 1.42 9.58 32.92
C ASP A 50 0.34 10.19 33.82
N LEU A 51 0.48 9.96 35.12
CA LEU A 51 -0.48 10.32 36.15
C LEU A 51 0.18 11.23 37.19
N GLU A 52 -0.49 12.33 37.50
CA GLU A 52 -0.09 13.24 38.56
C GLU A 52 -1.13 13.27 39.69
N GLY A 53 -0.70 13.10 40.93
CA GLY A 53 -1.56 13.15 42.11
C GLY A 53 -1.26 12.10 43.17
N PRO A 54 -2.06 12.05 44.26
CA PRO A 54 -1.89 11.11 45.37
C PRO A 54 -2.40 9.71 44.99
N LEU A 55 -1.69 9.04 44.07
CA LEU A 55 -2.05 7.72 43.57
C LEU A 55 -1.82 6.63 44.62
N ASP A 56 -2.90 5.93 44.97
CA ASP A 56 -2.83 4.72 45.80
C ASP A 56 -2.69 3.47 44.90
N GLY A 57 -1.50 2.86 44.96
CA GLY A 57 -1.21 1.67 44.14
C GLY A 57 -2.02 0.44 44.56
N GLY A 58 -2.39 0.33 45.83
CA GLY A 58 -3.20 -0.78 46.35
C GLY A 58 -4.64 -0.70 45.84
N VAL A 59 -5.23 0.50 45.85
CA VAL A 59 -6.58 0.73 45.31
C VAL A 59 -6.59 0.51 43.79
N LEU A 60 -5.56 0.99 43.08
CA LEU A 60 -5.47 0.80 41.62
C LEU A 60 -5.33 -0.67 41.25
N ARG A 61 -4.52 -1.42 42.00
CA ARG A 61 -4.41 -2.88 41.84
C ARG A 61 -5.74 -3.57 42.10
N ALA A 62 -6.44 -3.23 43.18
CA ALA A 62 -7.75 -3.82 43.50
C ALA A 62 -8.80 -3.50 42.42
N ALA A 63 -8.77 -2.29 41.85
CA ALA A 63 -9.62 -1.91 40.73
C ALA A 63 -9.32 -2.73 39.47
N ALA A 64 -8.03 -2.98 39.17
CA ALA A 64 -7.63 -3.85 38.07
C ALA A 64 -8.06 -5.32 38.31
N GLU A 65 -7.95 -5.83 39.54
CA GLU A 65 -8.43 -7.17 39.90
C GLU A 65 -9.97 -7.28 39.69
N ALA A 66 -10.74 -6.29 40.13
CA ALA A 66 -12.18 -6.23 39.90
C ALA A 66 -12.55 -6.17 38.40
N LEU A 67 -11.73 -5.51 37.59
CA LEU A 67 -11.90 -5.44 36.14
C LEU A 67 -11.69 -6.81 35.46
N LEU A 68 -10.73 -7.60 35.92
CA LEU A 68 -10.50 -8.96 35.44
C LEU A 68 -11.66 -9.90 35.80
N ASP A 69 -12.20 -9.77 37.00
CA ASP A 69 -13.36 -10.57 37.44
C ASP A 69 -14.61 -10.19 36.63
N ARG A 70 -14.77 -8.91 36.29
CA ARG A 70 -15.89 -8.37 35.51
C ARG A 70 -15.93 -8.88 34.07
N HIS A 71 -14.78 -9.05 33.41
CA HIS A 71 -14.68 -9.36 31.98
C HIS A 71 -14.03 -10.72 31.72
N GLY A 72 -14.84 -11.72 31.36
CA GLY A 72 -14.36 -13.08 31.10
C GLY A 72 -13.31 -13.17 29.97
N ASN A 73 -13.38 -12.32 28.95
CA ASN A 73 -12.40 -12.30 27.86
C ASN A 73 -10.99 -11.91 28.34
N LEU A 74 -10.83 -11.18 29.45
CA LEU A 74 -9.52 -10.84 30.02
C LEU A 74 -8.84 -12.03 30.71
N ARG A 75 -9.61 -13.10 31.01
CA ARG A 75 -9.17 -14.30 31.72
C ARG A 75 -8.92 -15.48 30.77
N ILE A 76 -8.76 -15.22 29.48
CA ILE A 76 -8.56 -16.30 28.49
C ILE A 76 -7.11 -16.76 28.41
N SER A 77 -6.97 -18.01 27.97
CA SER A 77 -5.76 -18.56 27.37
C SER A 77 -6.15 -19.25 26.07
N VAL A 78 -5.21 -19.37 25.14
CA VAL A 78 -5.41 -20.10 23.89
C VAL A 78 -4.89 -21.54 24.04
N ARG A 79 -5.71 -22.52 23.67
CA ARG A 79 -5.35 -23.94 23.70
C ARG A 79 -5.61 -24.57 22.35
N ARG A 80 -4.63 -25.31 21.84
CA ARG A 80 -4.80 -26.15 20.66
C ARG A 80 -5.49 -27.46 21.05
N ARG A 81 -6.55 -27.81 20.33
CA ARG A 81 -7.27 -29.07 20.49
C ARG A 81 -6.54 -30.19 19.74
N PRO A 82 -6.73 -31.47 20.12
CA PRO A 82 -6.19 -32.61 19.38
C PRO A 82 -6.60 -32.66 17.90
N GLN A 83 -7.76 -32.10 17.58
CA GLN A 83 -8.30 -31.98 16.22
C GLN A 83 -7.54 -30.96 15.35
N GLY A 84 -6.63 -30.18 15.95
CA GLY A 84 -5.70 -29.28 15.25
C GLY A 84 -6.04 -27.80 15.34
N ASP A 85 -7.29 -27.46 15.66
CA ASP A 85 -7.79 -26.09 15.80
C ASP A 85 -7.54 -25.51 17.22
N SER A 86 -7.65 -24.20 17.36
CA SER A 86 -7.39 -23.51 18.64
C SER A 86 -8.66 -22.90 19.22
N VAL A 87 -8.78 -22.94 20.55
CA VAL A 87 -9.93 -22.40 21.29
C VAL A 87 -9.48 -21.46 22.40
N GLN A 88 -10.35 -20.55 22.78
CA GLN A 88 -10.21 -19.71 23.96
C GLN A 88 -10.75 -20.46 25.17
N VAL A 89 -9.94 -20.56 26.22
CA VAL A 89 -10.35 -21.15 27.51
C VAL A 89 -10.43 -20.04 28.54
N VAL A 90 -11.66 -19.66 28.91
CA VAL A 90 -11.96 -18.67 29.95
C VAL A 90 -11.73 -19.32 31.31
N GLN A 91 -10.76 -18.81 32.08
CA GLN A 91 -10.52 -19.28 33.43
C GLN A 91 -11.50 -18.66 34.42
N SER A 92 -12.00 -19.42 35.39
CA SER A 92 -12.89 -18.91 36.44
C SER A 92 -12.21 -17.93 37.38
N HIS A 93 -10.90 -18.01 37.54
CA HIS A 93 -10.11 -17.04 38.28
C HIS A 93 -8.66 -17.03 37.79
N VAL A 94 -8.03 -15.85 37.77
CA VAL A 94 -6.62 -15.66 37.43
C VAL A 94 -6.00 -14.67 38.41
N VAL A 95 -4.70 -14.82 38.68
CA VAL A 95 -3.96 -13.84 39.48
C VAL A 95 -3.52 -12.71 38.56
N LEU A 96 -3.80 -11.46 38.95
CA LEU A 96 -3.38 -10.27 38.21
C LEU A 96 -1.83 -10.17 38.19
N PRO A 97 -1.18 -10.16 37.01
CA PRO A 97 0.24 -9.84 36.92
C PRO A 97 0.43 -8.32 37.15
N TRP A 98 0.91 -7.98 38.34
CA TRP A 98 1.12 -6.59 38.79
C TRP A 98 2.58 -6.37 39.18
N THR A 99 3.19 -5.31 38.65
CA THR A 99 4.57 -4.90 38.99
C THR A 99 4.57 -3.46 39.49
N GLU A 100 5.34 -3.17 40.54
CA GLU A 100 5.66 -1.79 40.93
C GLU A 100 7.15 -1.55 40.84
N ALA A 101 7.54 -0.38 40.34
CA ALA A 101 8.92 0.06 40.27
C ALA A 101 9.03 1.51 40.74
N VAL A 102 10.18 1.86 41.34
CA VAL A 102 10.52 3.24 41.68
C VAL A 102 11.77 3.59 40.89
N VAL A 103 11.73 4.70 40.16
CA VAL A 103 12.81 5.14 39.27
C VAL A 103 13.23 6.57 39.57
N GLY A 104 14.46 6.91 39.21
CA GLY A 104 15.02 8.24 39.46
C GLY A 104 14.68 9.28 38.38
N ASN A 105 14.29 8.85 37.18
CA ASN A 105 14.07 9.72 36.03
C ASN A 105 13.15 9.07 34.98
N GLU A 106 12.76 9.84 33.97
CA GLU A 106 11.89 9.38 32.88
C GLU A 106 12.55 8.36 31.95
N ALA A 107 13.86 8.46 31.72
CA ALA A 107 14.57 7.52 30.85
C ALA A 107 14.55 6.08 31.39
N GLU A 108 14.62 5.92 32.71
CA GLU A 108 14.42 4.64 33.40
C GLU A 108 12.98 4.14 33.27
N ALA A 109 11.98 5.03 33.38
CA ALA A 109 10.58 4.66 33.15
C ALA A 109 10.34 4.19 31.71
N ASP A 110 10.92 4.87 30.72
CA ASP A 110 10.88 4.45 29.31
C ASP A 110 11.58 3.11 29.09
N ALA A 111 12.69 2.85 29.79
CA ALA A 111 13.39 1.58 29.71
C ALA A 111 12.55 0.43 30.27
N ILE A 112 11.85 0.65 31.39
CA ILE A 112 10.88 -0.31 31.93
C ILE A 112 9.74 -0.54 30.96
N ALA A 113 9.20 0.52 30.35
CA ALA A 113 8.10 0.41 29.38
C ALA A 113 8.51 -0.46 28.16
N ARG A 114 9.69 -0.17 27.58
CA ARG A 114 10.25 -0.97 26.47
C ARG A 114 10.51 -2.42 26.86
N ALA A 115 11.19 -2.66 27.99
CA ALA A 115 11.50 -4.00 28.45
C ALA A 115 10.23 -4.80 28.78
N ASP A 116 9.21 -4.15 29.35
CA ASP A 116 7.91 -4.78 29.55
C ASP A 116 7.28 -5.11 28.20
N ARG A 117 7.23 -4.19 27.23
CA ARG A 117 6.65 -4.44 25.91
C ARG A 117 7.31 -5.61 25.17
N GLU A 118 8.64 -5.69 25.19
CA GLU A 118 9.41 -6.76 24.52
C GLU A 118 9.18 -8.15 25.13
N ARG A 119 8.69 -8.22 26.38
CA ARG A 119 8.40 -9.48 27.04
C ARG A 119 7.13 -10.15 26.48
N ARG A 120 7.29 -11.22 25.72
CA ARG A 120 6.19 -11.97 25.10
C ARG A 120 5.22 -12.57 26.13
N PHE A 121 3.95 -12.67 25.74
CA PHE A 121 2.98 -13.49 26.47
C PHE A 121 3.07 -14.94 26.01
N THR A 122 2.99 -15.88 26.94
CA THR A 122 2.72 -17.27 26.59
C THR A 122 1.22 -17.41 26.37
N LEU A 123 0.77 -17.51 25.11
CA LEU A 123 -0.67 -17.58 24.76
C LEU A 123 -1.44 -18.66 25.51
N SER A 124 -0.73 -19.73 25.88
CA SER A 124 -1.27 -20.85 26.61
C SER A 124 -1.49 -20.57 28.11
N THR A 125 -1.07 -19.44 28.66
CA THR A 125 -1.16 -19.14 30.09
C THR A 125 -1.94 -17.84 30.30
N ALA A 126 -3.08 -17.93 30.98
CA ALA A 126 -3.88 -16.76 31.33
C ALA A 126 -3.32 -16.03 32.57
N PRO A 127 -3.49 -14.70 32.68
CA PRO A 127 -4.09 -13.81 31.66
C PRO A 127 -3.05 -13.32 30.64
N LEU A 128 -3.51 -12.90 29.46
CA LEU A 128 -2.67 -12.32 28.40
C LEU A 128 -2.53 -10.79 28.54
N LEU A 129 -2.48 -10.31 29.78
CA LEU A 129 -2.30 -8.92 30.13
C LEU A 129 -1.46 -8.77 31.40
N ARG A 130 -1.00 -7.55 31.65
CA ARG A 130 -0.26 -7.17 32.86
C ARG A 130 -0.31 -5.66 33.07
N PHE A 131 -0.09 -5.26 34.32
CA PHE A 131 0.02 -3.87 34.70
C PHE A 131 1.35 -3.59 35.41
N THR A 132 1.95 -2.44 35.10
CA THR A 132 3.17 -1.97 35.75
C THR A 132 2.99 -0.53 36.19
N LEU A 133 3.11 -0.27 37.50
CA LEU A 133 3.09 1.06 38.06
C LEU A 133 4.52 1.53 38.36
N VAL A 134 4.99 2.54 37.64
CA VAL A 134 6.30 3.16 37.81
C VAL A 134 6.14 4.47 38.57
N ARG A 135 6.83 4.63 39.70
CA ARG A 135 6.82 5.86 40.51
C ARG A 135 8.07 6.68 40.18
N LEU A 136 7.87 7.89 39.64
CA LEU A 136 8.93 8.84 39.29
C LEU A 136 9.15 9.92 40.37
N GLY A 137 8.29 9.95 41.38
CA GLY A 137 8.33 10.91 42.48
C GLY A 137 7.11 10.77 43.38
N HIS A 138 6.93 11.69 44.33
CA HIS A 138 5.84 11.62 45.31
C HIS A 138 4.45 11.62 44.66
N ASN A 139 4.25 12.48 43.65
CA ASN A 139 2.98 12.66 42.95
C ASN A 139 3.08 12.41 41.44
N ARG A 140 4.15 11.78 40.95
CA ARG A 140 4.35 11.54 39.51
C ARG A 140 4.52 10.05 39.28
N HIS A 141 3.65 9.48 38.46
CA HIS A 141 3.59 8.05 38.19
C HIS A 141 3.42 7.81 36.69
N ARG A 142 3.93 6.69 36.21
CA ARG A 142 3.62 6.16 34.89
C ARG A 142 2.96 4.80 35.07
N PHE A 143 1.74 4.68 34.62
CA PHE A 143 0.97 3.45 34.63
C PHE A 143 1.00 2.80 33.26
N LEU A 144 1.51 1.59 33.19
CA LEU A 144 1.61 0.81 31.96
C LEU A 144 0.57 -0.30 31.99
N PHE A 145 -0.24 -0.36 30.95
CA PHE A 145 -1.11 -1.49 30.66
C PHE A 145 -0.60 -2.18 29.39
N THR A 146 -0.11 -3.41 29.54
CA THR A 146 0.38 -4.22 28.41
C THR A 146 -0.52 -5.42 28.24
N THR A 147 -0.98 -5.66 27.01
CA THR A 147 -1.93 -6.73 26.67
C THR A 147 -1.56 -7.34 25.33
N HIS A 148 -1.89 -8.61 25.13
CA HIS A 148 -1.91 -9.17 23.79
C HIS A 148 -3.16 -8.70 23.04
N HIS A 149 -3.03 -8.37 21.76
CA HIS A 149 -4.13 -7.91 20.91
C HIS A 149 -5.29 -8.94 20.79
N LEU A 150 -5.08 -10.20 21.20
CA LEU A 150 -6.11 -11.25 21.25
C LEU A 150 -7.27 -10.90 22.20
N LEU A 151 -7.02 -10.06 23.20
CA LEU A 151 -8.00 -9.73 24.24
C LEU A 151 -8.90 -8.55 23.86
N LEU A 152 -8.34 -7.57 23.15
CA LEU A 152 -8.86 -6.20 23.05
C LEU A 152 -8.52 -5.59 21.70
N ASP A 153 -9.44 -4.78 21.18
CA ASP A 153 -9.18 -3.85 20.09
C ASP A 153 -8.99 -2.39 20.56
N GLY A 154 -8.58 -1.52 19.64
CA GLY A 154 -8.40 -0.09 19.91
C GLY A 154 -9.66 0.63 20.38
N TRP A 155 -10.87 0.10 20.09
CA TRP A 155 -12.13 0.63 20.62
C TRP A 155 -12.37 0.20 22.07
N SER A 156 -12.01 -1.03 22.43
CA SER A 156 -12.16 -1.57 23.78
C SER A 156 -11.17 -0.95 24.76
N MET A 157 -9.98 -0.56 24.30
CA MET A 157 -8.91 -0.04 25.16
C MET A 157 -9.34 1.21 25.97
N PRO A 158 -9.90 2.27 25.37
CA PRO A 158 -10.34 3.46 26.12
C PRO A 158 -11.49 3.17 27.07
N LEU A 159 -12.46 2.33 26.65
CA LEU A 159 -13.58 1.91 27.49
C LEU A 159 -13.10 1.16 28.73
N LEU A 160 -12.13 0.25 28.55
CA LEU A 160 -11.53 -0.50 29.64
C LEU A 160 -10.80 0.41 30.63
N MET A 161 -10.07 1.42 30.13
CA MET A 161 -9.40 2.41 30.98
C MET A 161 -10.41 3.27 31.75
N GLN A 162 -11.51 3.68 31.11
CA GLN A 162 -12.58 4.40 31.77
C GLN A 162 -13.20 3.58 32.92
N GLU A 163 -13.47 2.28 32.68
CA GLU A 163 -13.96 1.38 33.74
C GLU A 163 -12.93 1.21 34.87
N LEU A 164 -11.64 1.06 34.54
CA LEU A 164 -10.56 0.94 35.53
C LEU A 164 -10.50 2.17 36.45
N PHE A 165 -10.50 3.38 35.89
CA PHE A 165 -10.42 4.58 36.70
C PHE A 165 -11.71 4.84 37.49
N THR A 166 -12.87 4.52 36.93
CA THR A 166 -14.15 4.56 37.67
C THR A 166 -14.10 3.63 38.89
N LEU A 167 -13.60 2.40 38.72
CA LEU A 167 -13.42 1.47 39.83
C LEU A 167 -12.41 1.99 40.86
N TYR A 168 -11.25 2.51 40.41
CA TYR A 168 -10.24 3.09 41.29
C TYR A 168 -10.84 4.17 42.20
N GLY A 169 -11.61 5.06 41.61
CA GLY A 169 -12.31 6.13 42.30
C GLY A 169 -13.36 5.75 43.31
N ASN A 170 -13.99 4.61 43.07
CA ASN A 170 -15.02 4.05 43.94
C ASN A 170 -14.45 2.90 44.81
N HIS A 171 -13.15 2.93 45.10
CA HIS A 171 -12.46 1.96 45.96
C HIS A 171 -12.65 0.49 45.53
N ALA A 172 -12.57 0.25 44.23
CA ALA A 172 -12.76 -1.05 43.58
C ALA A 172 -14.17 -1.65 43.79
N ASP A 173 -15.20 -0.84 44.07
CA ASP A 173 -16.58 -1.33 44.18
C ASP A 173 -17.16 -1.68 42.79
N PRO A 174 -17.41 -2.97 42.47
CA PRO A 174 -17.93 -3.38 41.17
C PRO A 174 -19.34 -2.83 40.88
N ARG A 175 -20.08 -2.40 41.90
CA ARG A 175 -21.44 -1.81 41.76
C ARG A 175 -21.41 -0.38 41.22
N SER A 176 -20.23 0.24 41.17
CA SER A 176 -20.05 1.56 40.56
C SER A 176 -20.22 1.57 39.03
N LEU A 177 -20.18 0.38 38.40
CA LEU A 177 -20.37 0.21 36.96
C LEU A 177 -21.70 -0.52 36.66
N PRO A 178 -22.34 -0.23 35.51
CA PRO A 178 -23.48 -1.01 35.04
C PRO A 178 -23.09 -2.47 34.75
N PRO A 179 -24.03 -3.41 34.63
CA PRO A 179 -23.71 -4.79 34.23
C PRO A 179 -22.96 -4.83 32.88
N ALA A 180 -21.86 -5.60 32.81
CA ALA A 180 -21.12 -5.77 31.57
C ALA A 180 -21.88 -6.67 30.59
N THR A 181 -21.88 -6.32 29.30
CA THR A 181 -22.40 -7.20 28.25
C THR A 181 -21.40 -8.35 28.03
N PRO A 182 -21.80 -9.63 28.18
CA PRO A 182 -20.86 -10.74 28.02
C PRO A 182 -20.32 -10.88 26.59
N TYR A 183 -19.00 -11.04 26.44
CA TYR A 183 -18.34 -11.22 25.14
C TYR A 183 -18.83 -12.47 24.39
N GLU A 184 -19.28 -13.51 25.11
CA GLU A 184 -19.92 -14.70 24.54
C GLU A 184 -21.16 -14.39 23.68
N ASN A 185 -21.85 -13.27 23.92
CA ASN A 185 -23.00 -12.86 23.12
C ASN A 185 -22.59 -12.59 21.67
N TYR A 186 -21.40 -12.05 21.45
CA TYR A 186 -20.85 -11.83 20.11
C TYR A 186 -20.62 -13.15 19.37
N PHE A 187 -20.09 -14.18 20.04
CA PHE A 187 -19.92 -15.50 19.42
C PHE A 187 -21.25 -16.18 19.11
N ARG A 188 -22.30 -15.97 19.92
CA ARG A 188 -23.64 -16.46 19.60
C ARG A 188 -24.16 -15.83 18.31
N TRP A 189 -23.96 -14.52 18.12
CA TRP A 189 -24.30 -13.83 16.87
C TRP A 189 -23.44 -14.33 15.71
N LEU A 190 -22.12 -14.46 15.90
CA LEU A 190 -21.18 -14.91 14.86
C LEU A 190 -21.52 -16.32 14.36
N THR A 191 -21.88 -17.24 15.25
CA THR A 191 -22.27 -18.62 14.90
C THR A 191 -23.60 -18.69 14.15
N ALA A 192 -24.46 -17.67 14.29
CA ALA A 192 -25.74 -17.58 13.60
C ALA A 192 -25.65 -16.99 12.18
N GLN A 193 -24.47 -16.51 11.75
CA GLN A 193 -24.31 -15.89 10.44
C GLN A 193 -24.36 -16.91 9.29
N ASP A 194 -24.89 -16.47 8.15
CA ASP A 194 -24.94 -17.27 6.91
C ASP A 194 -23.61 -17.16 6.15
N THR A 195 -22.67 -18.07 6.48
CA THR A 195 -21.35 -18.11 5.84
C THR A 195 -21.42 -18.31 4.31
N PRO A 196 -22.18 -19.26 3.75
CA PRO A 196 -22.28 -19.40 2.28
C PRO A 196 -22.75 -18.13 1.55
N THR A 197 -23.68 -17.38 2.13
CA THR A 197 -24.13 -16.11 1.55
C THR A 197 -23.02 -15.06 1.63
N ALA A 198 -22.32 -14.95 2.77
CA ALA A 198 -21.18 -14.04 2.91
C ALA A 198 -20.04 -14.37 1.93
N GLU A 199 -19.69 -15.65 1.78
CA GLU A 199 -18.69 -16.11 0.81
C GLU A 199 -19.07 -15.73 -0.62
N THR A 200 -20.35 -15.87 -0.98
CA THR A 200 -20.85 -15.49 -2.30
C THR A 200 -20.76 -13.98 -2.53
N ALA A 201 -21.12 -13.16 -1.54
CA ALA A 201 -20.98 -11.71 -1.62
C ALA A 201 -19.52 -11.28 -1.83
N TRP A 202 -18.59 -11.87 -1.08
CA TRP A 202 -17.16 -11.59 -1.24
C TRP A 202 -16.61 -12.06 -2.59
N ARG A 203 -17.02 -13.25 -3.06
CA ARG A 203 -16.68 -13.74 -4.41
C ARG A 203 -17.14 -12.77 -5.49
N THR A 204 -18.36 -12.24 -5.36
CA THR A 204 -18.90 -11.23 -6.29
C THR A 204 -18.11 -9.92 -6.23
N ALA A 205 -17.79 -9.42 -5.03
CA ALA A 205 -17.01 -8.19 -4.87
C ALA A 205 -15.60 -8.29 -5.48
N LEU A 206 -14.98 -9.47 -5.39
CA LEU A 206 -13.63 -9.76 -5.88
C LEU A 206 -13.60 -10.36 -7.30
N THR A 207 -14.74 -10.46 -7.99
CA THR A 207 -14.80 -11.03 -9.35
C THR A 207 -13.92 -10.24 -10.33
N GLY A 208 -13.07 -10.94 -11.08
CA GLY A 208 -12.12 -10.36 -12.03
C GLY A 208 -10.91 -9.68 -11.37
N LEU A 209 -10.64 -9.96 -10.10
CA LEU A 209 -9.35 -9.61 -9.48
C LEU A 209 -8.35 -10.72 -9.83
N ASP A 210 -7.45 -10.43 -10.76
CA ASP A 210 -6.57 -11.46 -11.35
C ASP A 210 -5.23 -11.61 -10.63
N GLU A 211 -4.78 -10.58 -9.90
CA GLU A 211 -3.47 -10.59 -9.24
C GLU A 211 -3.46 -9.71 -7.97
N PRO A 212 -2.65 -10.07 -6.95
CA PRO A 212 -2.57 -9.34 -5.69
C PRO A 212 -1.90 -7.97 -5.87
N THR A 213 -2.15 -7.02 -4.98
CA THR A 213 -1.46 -5.72 -4.97
C THR A 213 -0.37 -5.72 -3.91
N ARG A 214 0.89 -5.86 -4.34
CA ARG A 214 2.04 -5.86 -3.43
C ARG A 214 3.04 -4.78 -3.83
N LEU A 215 3.43 -3.92 -2.90
CA LEU A 215 4.54 -2.98 -3.08
C LEU A 215 5.90 -3.69 -2.89
N THR A 216 5.91 -4.78 -2.12
CA THR A 216 7.07 -5.57 -1.77
C THR A 216 6.84 -7.06 -2.09
N PRO A 217 6.71 -7.44 -3.38
CA PRO A 217 6.28 -8.78 -3.78
C PRO A 217 7.22 -9.92 -3.36
N HIS A 218 8.49 -9.61 -3.06
CA HIS A 218 9.50 -10.56 -2.61
C HIS A 218 9.69 -10.60 -1.09
N ALA A 219 8.97 -9.76 -0.33
CA ALA A 219 9.06 -9.75 1.12
C ALA A 219 8.39 -11.00 1.71
N ASP A 220 8.99 -11.53 2.77
CA ASP A 220 8.31 -12.48 3.65
C ASP A 220 7.35 -11.71 4.55
N SER A 221 6.05 -11.77 4.26
CA SER A 221 4.99 -11.07 4.98
C SER A 221 4.79 -11.59 6.42
N HIS A 222 5.33 -12.75 6.76
CA HIS A 222 5.21 -13.36 8.09
C HIS A 222 6.39 -13.04 9.01
N ALA A 223 7.47 -12.46 8.47
CA ALA A 223 8.63 -12.06 9.27
C ALA A 223 8.21 -11.00 10.31
N SER A 224 8.47 -11.29 11.58
CA SER A 224 8.20 -10.34 12.67
C SER A 224 9.41 -9.42 12.85
N VAL A 225 9.30 -8.22 12.30
CA VAL A 225 10.30 -7.16 12.44
C VAL A 225 9.64 -6.00 13.18
N THR A 226 10.34 -5.42 14.17
CA THR A 226 9.86 -4.21 14.85
C THR A 226 9.72 -3.08 13.82
N PRO A 227 8.50 -2.56 13.61
CA PRO A 227 8.29 -1.52 12.63
C PRO A 227 8.84 -0.18 13.10
N HIS A 228 9.09 0.70 12.14
CA HIS A 228 9.35 2.11 12.36
C HIS A 228 8.10 2.92 12.03
N HIS A 229 8.01 4.12 12.60
CA HIS A 229 6.86 5.01 12.47
C HIS A 229 7.26 6.34 11.87
N ARG A 230 6.45 6.84 10.94
CA ARG A 230 6.57 8.20 10.40
C ARG A 230 5.23 8.92 10.55
N VAL A 231 5.14 9.73 11.61
CA VAL A 231 3.94 10.49 11.95
C VAL A 231 3.95 11.87 11.31
N VAL A 232 2.86 12.24 10.63
CA VAL A 232 2.64 13.56 10.04
C VAL A 232 1.24 14.06 10.34
N ALA A 233 1.16 15.27 10.91
CA ALA A 233 -0.11 15.97 11.11
C ALA A 233 -0.39 16.91 9.94
N LEU A 234 -1.47 16.67 9.21
CA LEU A 234 -1.90 17.56 8.12
C LEU A 234 -2.21 18.96 8.65
N PRO A 235 -2.08 20.01 7.82
CA PRO A 235 -2.54 21.34 8.19
C PRO A 235 -4.03 21.33 8.59
N PRO A 236 -4.44 22.10 9.61
CA PRO A 236 -5.84 22.19 10.04
C PRO A 236 -6.79 22.55 8.89
N GLU A 237 -6.37 23.45 8.00
CA GLU A 237 -7.17 23.93 6.87
C GLU A 237 -7.44 22.82 5.85
N LEU A 238 -6.43 21.99 5.59
CA LEU A 238 -6.57 20.82 4.73
C LEU A 238 -7.50 19.79 5.36
N THR A 239 -7.35 19.52 6.66
CA THR A 239 -8.21 18.61 7.42
C THR A 239 -9.66 19.06 7.39
N GLN A 240 -9.91 20.36 7.61
CA GLN A 240 -11.25 20.95 7.58
C GLN A 240 -11.86 20.86 6.18
N THR A 241 -11.06 21.13 5.14
CA THR A 241 -11.53 21.05 3.75
C THR A 241 -11.90 19.62 3.37
N LEU A 242 -11.05 18.63 3.68
CA LEU A 242 -11.34 17.21 3.46
C LEU A 242 -12.61 16.78 4.19
N THR A 243 -12.74 17.14 5.48
CA THR A 243 -13.93 16.84 6.28
C THR A 243 -15.18 17.52 5.71
N GLY A 244 -15.06 18.76 5.25
CA GLY A 244 -16.15 19.51 4.62
C GLY A 244 -16.60 18.90 3.29
N GLN A 245 -15.65 18.48 2.44
CA GLN A 245 -15.94 17.79 1.18
C GLN A 245 -16.63 16.44 1.43
N ALA A 246 -16.11 15.66 2.38
CA ALA A 246 -16.72 14.38 2.76
C ALA A 246 -18.18 14.58 3.17
N ARG A 247 -18.44 15.51 4.10
CA ARG A 247 -19.81 15.85 4.55
C ARG A 247 -20.70 16.35 3.41
N ARG A 248 -20.19 17.24 2.55
CA ARG A 248 -20.95 17.83 1.44
C ARG A 248 -21.45 16.78 0.45
N HIS A 249 -20.69 15.71 0.27
CA HIS A 249 -20.96 14.64 -0.67
C HIS A 249 -21.46 13.36 -0.01
N GLU A 250 -21.87 13.42 1.26
CA GLU A 250 -22.37 12.28 2.04
C GLU A 250 -21.36 11.12 2.10
N LEU A 251 -20.07 11.44 2.06
CA LEU A 251 -18.96 10.51 2.20
C LEU A 251 -18.41 10.52 3.62
N THR A 252 -17.84 9.39 4.05
CA THR A 252 -17.03 9.34 5.27
C THR A 252 -15.60 9.82 4.99
N LEU A 253 -14.95 10.42 5.99
CA LEU A 253 -13.53 10.77 5.89
C LEU A 253 -12.65 9.52 5.69
N SER A 254 -13.06 8.37 6.26
CA SER A 254 -12.40 7.08 6.02
C SER A 254 -12.43 6.68 4.54
N THR A 255 -13.58 6.79 3.87
CA THR A 255 -13.68 6.55 2.42
C THR A 255 -12.75 7.47 1.64
N VAL A 256 -12.70 8.76 2.00
CA VAL A 256 -11.80 9.73 1.34
C VAL A 256 -10.32 9.31 1.46
N VAL A 257 -9.89 8.90 2.65
CA VAL A 257 -8.53 8.38 2.90
C VAL A 257 -8.27 7.10 2.10
N GLN A 258 -9.23 6.16 2.09
CA GLN A 258 -9.12 4.89 1.35
C GLN A 258 -9.04 5.11 -0.17
N VAL A 259 -9.82 6.06 -0.72
CA VAL A 259 -9.73 6.43 -2.15
C VAL A 259 -8.37 7.04 -2.46
N ALA A 260 -7.89 7.96 -1.63
CA ALA A 260 -6.57 8.54 -1.80
C ALA A 260 -5.46 7.47 -1.76
N TRP A 261 -5.59 6.49 -0.86
CA TRP A 261 -4.64 5.38 -0.74
C TRP A 261 -4.68 4.47 -1.97
N GLY A 262 -5.89 4.09 -2.42
CA GLY A 262 -6.06 3.30 -3.65
C GLY A 262 -5.50 4.00 -4.89
N LEU A 263 -5.68 5.32 -5.01
CA LEU A 263 -5.08 6.11 -6.10
C LEU A 263 -3.55 6.10 -6.02
N LEU A 264 -2.97 6.25 -4.83
CA LEU A 264 -1.53 6.17 -4.63
C LEU A 264 -1.01 4.78 -5.07
N LEU A 265 -1.61 3.70 -4.58
CA LEU A 265 -1.21 2.33 -4.93
C LEU A 265 -1.32 2.05 -6.43
N ALA A 266 -2.42 2.47 -7.06
CA ALA A 266 -2.62 2.35 -8.50
C ALA A 266 -1.49 3.02 -9.30
N ARG A 267 -1.02 4.18 -8.86
CA ARG A 267 0.09 4.88 -9.51
C ARG A 267 1.44 4.22 -9.25
N LEU A 268 1.71 3.80 -8.01
CA LEU A 268 2.98 3.14 -7.65
C LEU A 268 3.15 1.79 -8.35
N THR A 269 2.05 1.05 -8.54
CA THR A 269 2.06 -0.26 -9.19
C THR A 269 1.84 -0.18 -10.71
N GLY A 270 1.42 0.97 -11.24
CA GLY A 270 1.03 1.13 -12.64
C GLY A 270 -0.29 0.42 -13.01
N ARG A 271 -1.09 0.03 -12.00
CA ARG A 271 -2.32 -0.76 -12.18
C ARG A 271 -3.57 0.09 -12.06
N GLN A 272 -4.66 -0.40 -12.65
CA GLN A 272 -5.99 0.22 -12.53
C GLN A 272 -6.92 -0.51 -11.57
N ASP A 273 -6.57 -1.72 -11.13
CA ASP A 273 -7.33 -2.49 -10.16
C ASP A 273 -6.38 -2.88 -9.03
N VAL A 274 -6.59 -2.28 -7.87
CA VAL A 274 -5.73 -2.48 -6.70
C VAL A 274 -6.55 -2.89 -5.49
N VAL A 275 -5.93 -3.67 -4.61
CA VAL A 275 -6.53 -4.12 -3.36
C VAL A 275 -5.60 -3.83 -2.19
N PHE A 276 -6.15 -3.40 -1.06
CA PHE A 276 -5.39 -3.22 0.18
C PHE A 276 -6.24 -3.67 1.36
N GLY A 277 -5.63 -3.92 2.50
CA GLY A 277 -6.36 -4.24 3.72
C GLY A 277 -6.96 -2.98 4.33
N ALA A 278 -8.17 -3.08 4.88
CA ALA A 278 -8.67 -2.10 5.82
C ALA A 278 -9.16 -2.77 7.09
N THR A 279 -8.90 -2.14 8.22
CA THR A 279 -9.44 -2.57 9.52
C THR A 279 -10.82 -1.97 9.72
N VAL A 280 -11.82 -2.83 9.90
CA VAL A 280 -13.20 -2.46 10.26
C VAL A 280 -13.47 -2.73 11.74
N SER A 281 -14.48 -2.08 12.32
CA SER A 281 -14.79 -2.21 13.75
C SER A 281 -15.25 -3.62 14.15
N GLY A 282 -15.91 -4.35 13.23
CA GLY A 282 -16.56 -5.63 13.51
C GLY A 282 -17.71 -5.58 14.53
N ARG A 283 -18.09 -4.38 14.99
CA ARG A 283 -19.17 -4.17 15.95
C ARG A 283 -20.50 -4.07 15.21
N SER A 284 -21.17 -5.21 15.02
CA SER A 284 -22.47 -5.27 14.36
C SER A 284 -23.58 -4.68 15.26
N PRO A 285 -24.40 -3.73 14.78
CA PRO A 285 -25.50 -3.14 15.54
C PRO A 285 -26.61 -4.14 15.90
N GLU A 286 -26.60 -5.34 15.29
CA GLU A 286 -27.51 -6.43 15.63
C GLU A 286 -27.20 -7.06 17.00
N VAL A 287 -26.00 -6.84 17.54
CA VAL A 287 -25.59 -7.36 18.86
C VAL A 287 -25.90 -6.29 19.92
N PRO A 288 -26.88 -6.51 20.82
CA PRO A 288 -27.24 -5.51 21.80
C PRO A 288 -26.07 -5.19 22.74
N GLY A 289 -25.76 -3.89 22.89
CA GLY A 289 -24.69 -3.42 23.77
C GLY A 289 -23.28 -3.71 23.27
N ILE A 290 -23.12 -3.94 21.95
CA ILE A 290 -21.82 -4.17 21.32
C ILE A 290 -20.90 -2.95 21.44
N GLU A 291 -21.45 -1.74 21.52
CA GLU A 291 -20.70 -0.47 21.51
C GLU A 291 -19.86 -0.29 22.78
N THR A 292 -20.33 -0.85 23.89
CA THR A 292 -19.68 -0.82 25.22
C THR A 292 -19.05 -2.16 25.60
N MET A 293 -19.15 -3.18 24.74
CA MET A 293 -18.60 -4.51 25.00
C MET A 293 -17.07 -4.48 24.89
N ILE A 294 -16.39 -5.14 25.82
CA ILE A 294 -14.92 -5.25 25.84
C ILE A 294 -14.52 -6.57 25.17
N GLY A 295 -13.64 -6.52 24.17
CA GLY A 295 -13.24 -7.69 23.39
C GLY A 295 -12.44 -7.34 22.12
N LEU A 296 -12.11 -8.36 21.32
CA LEU A 296 -11.50 -8.18 20.00
C LEU A 296 -12.55 -8.36 18.91
N PHE A 297 -13.06 -7.25 18.38
CA PHE A 297 -14.12 -7.27 17.36
C PHE A 297 -13.60 -6.93 15.97
N ILE A 298 -12.56 -6.10 15.89
CA ILE A 298 -12.03 -5.64 14.62
C ILE A 298 -11.72 -6.81 13.68
N ASN A 299 -11.83 -6.54 12.39
CA ASN A 299 -11.47 -7.49 11.35
C ASN A 299 -10.70 -6.77 10.25
N THR A 300 -9.84 -7.51 9.54
CA THR A 300 -9.11 -6.99 8.39
C THR A 300 -9.72 -7.54 7.11
N LEU A 301 -10.13 -6.63 6.22
CA LEU A 301 -10.89 -6.95 5.02
C LEU A 301 -10.24 -6.33 3.78
N PRO A 302 -10.36 -6.96 2.59
CA PRO A 302 -9.86 -6.36 1.37
C PRO A 302 -10.75 -5.19 0.93
N VAL A 303 -10.13 -4.09 0.57
CA VAL A 303 -10.73 -2.94 -0.10
C VAL A 303 -10.20 -2.92 -1.53
N ARG A 304 -11.09 -3.13 -2.49
CA ARG A 304 -10.74 -3.13 -3.92
C ARG A 304 -11.10 -1.79 -4.56
N VAL A 305 -10.12 -1.13 -5.15
CA VAL A 305 -10.28 0.13 -5.87
C VAL A 305 -9.99 -0.11 -7.35
N ARG A 306 -11.05 -0.02 -8.16
CA ARG A 306 -11.00 -0.10 -9.62
C ARG A 306 -11.07 1.29 -10.21
N LEU A 307 -10.10 1.71 -11.01
CA LEU A 307 -10.08 2.97 -11.72
C LEU A 307 -10.65 2.81 -13.12
N GLN A 308 -11.62 3.64 -13.48
CA GLN A 308 -12.15 3.70 -14.84
C GLN A 308 -11.61 4.95 -15.56
N PRO A 309 -11.27 4.89 -16.86
CA PRO A 309 -10.57 5.96 -17.58
C PRO A 309 -11.20 7.35 -17.52
N ASP A 310 -12.53 7.43 -17.50
CA ASP A 310 -13.29 8.69 -17.52
C ASP A 310 -14.17 8.85 -16.26
N GLU A 311 -13.85 8.13 -15.18
CA GLU A 311 -14.55 8.27 -13.90
C GLU A 311 -14.01 9.46 -13.11
N THR A 312 -14.93 10.25 -12.57
CA THR A 312 -14.60 11.36 -11.68
C THR A 312 -14.20 10.84 -10.31
N LEU A 313 -13.37 11.61 -9.60
CA LEU A 313 -12.95 11.27 -8.24
C LEU A 313 -14.15 11.08 -7.29
N LEU A 314 -15.18 11.93 -7.43
CA LEU A 314 -16.42 11.84 -6.64
C LEU A 314 -17.19 10.54 -6.94
N ASN A 315 -17.28 10.14 -8.21
CA ASN A 315 -17.97 8.90 -8.59
C ASN A 315 -17.22 7.68 -8.04
N LEU A 316 -15.88 7.67 -8.11
CA LEU A 316 -15.06 6.62 -7.51
C LEU A 316 -15.32 6.52 -6.00
N ALA A 317 -15.30 7.64 -5.27
CA ALA A 317 -15.51 7.65 -3.83
C ALA A 317 -16.92 7.20 -3.43
N THR A 318 -17.95 7.68 -4.15
CA THR A 318 -19.35 7.28 -3.94
C THR A 318 -19.53 5.79 -4.20
N ARG A 319 -18.92 5.28 -5.28
CA ARG A 319 -18.97 3.86 -5.63
C ARG A 319 -18.26 3.02 -4.58
N LEU A 320 -17.07 3.40 -4.14
CA LEU A 320 -16.33 2.67 -3.09
C LEU A 320 -17.13 2.61 -1.78
N GLN A 321 -17.72 3.73 -1.34
CA GLN A 321 -18.54 3.73 -0.13
C GLN A 321 -19.76 2.82 -0.25
N ARG A 322 -20.43 2.84 -1.41
CA ARG A 322 -21.57 1.97 -1.66
C ARG A 322 -21.17 0.49 -1.66
N GLU A 323 -20.09 0.15 -2.35
CA GLU A 323 -19.55 -1.23 -2.38
C GLU A 323 -19.20 -1.72 -0.96
N GLN A 324 -18.62 -0.86 -0.11
CA GLN A 324 -18.33 -1.19 1.29
C GLN A 324 -19.60 -1.36 2.14
N ALA A 325 -20.62 -0.52 1.91
CA ALA A 325 -21.90 -0.63 2.60
C ALA A 325 -22.66 -1.91 2.21
N GLU A 326 -22.62 -2.31 0.93
CA GLU A 326 -23.20 -3.57 0.45
C GLU A 326 -22.54 -4.79 1.11
N LEU A 327 -21.25 -4.70 1.47
CA LEU A 327 -20.51 -5.76 2.15
C LEU A 327 -20.65 -5.75 3.68
N SER A 328 -21.28 -4.73 4.29
CA SER A 328 -21.26 -4.53 5.74
C SER A 328 -21.81 -5.73 6.53
N ALA A 329 -22.87 -6.38 6.02
CA ALA A 329 -23.47 -7.57 6.63
C ALA A 329 -22.56 -8.82 6.57
N HIS A 330 -21.54 -8.79 5.73
CA HIS A 330 -20.64 -9.92 5.44
C HIS A 330 -19.22 -9.71 5.98
N GLN A 331 -18.98 -8.61 6.72
CA GLN A 331 -17.69 -8.26 7.31
C GLN A 331 -17.25 -9.19 8.45
N HIS A 332 -18.13 -10.09 8.89
CA HIS A 332 -17.82 -11.12 9.89
C HIS A 332 -16.93 -12.25 9.34
N LEU A 333 -16.81 -12.37 8.02
CA LEU A 333 -16.00 -13.40 7.36
C LEU A 333 -14.50 -13.11 7.54
N GLY A 334 -13.69 -14.15 7.77
CA GLY A 334 -12.25 -14.01 7.94
C GLY A 334 -11.50 -13.71 6.64
N MET A 335 -10.38 -13.00 6.72
CA MET A 335 -9.52 -12.74 5.55
C MET A 335 -9.11 -14.02 4.82
N ALA A 336 -8.78 -15.10 5.56
CA ALA A 336 -8.42 -16.39 4.96
C ALA A 336 -9.60 -17.04 4.21
N ASP A 337 -10.83 -16.90 4.70
CA ASP A 337 -12.05 -17.36 4.01
C ASP A 337 -12.34 -16.54 2.76
N ILE A 338 -12.18 -15.21 2.84
CA ILE A 338 -12.36 -14.28 1.72
C ILE A 338 -11.35 -14.59 0.61
N GLN A 339 -10.09 -14.81 0.97
CA GLN A 339 -9.03 -15.15 0.03
C GLN A 339 -9.30 -16.46 -0.72
N ARG A 340 -9.89 -17.47 -0.04
CA ARG A 340 -10.34 -18.72 -0.67
C ARG A 340 -11.44 -18.53 -1.73
N GLN A 341 -12.09 -17.37 -1.75
CA GLN A 341 -13.08 -17.04 -2.79
C GLN A 341 -12.44 -16.42 -4.05
N THR A 342 -11.11 -16.36 -4.11
CA THR A 342 -10.34 -15.84 -5.26
C THR A 342 -9.46 -16.95 -5.83
N ASP A 343 -9.07 -16.82 -7.10
CA ASP A 343 -8.10 -17.72 -7.75
C ASP A 343 -6.63 -17.34 -7.44
N ILE A 344 -6.42 -16.31 -6.61
CA ILE A 344 -5.09 -15.79 -6.27
C ILE A 344 -4.47 -16.65 -5.17
N THR A 345 -3.22 -17.07 -5.40
CA THR A 345 -2.43 -17.80 -4.41
C THR A 345 -1.61 -16.84 -3.54
N GLY A 346 -1.58 -17.12 -2.22
CA GLY A 346 -0.95 -16.23 -1.25
C GLY A 346 -1.74 -14.93 -1.02
N GLU A 347 -1.19 -14.01 -0.24
CA GLU A 347 -1.87 -12.79 0.22
C GLU A 347 -2.34 -11.89 -0.93
N LEU A 348 -3.53 -11.31 -0.77
CA LEU A 348 -4.12 -10.37 -1.74
C LEU A 348 -3.41 -9.01 -1.74
N PHE A 349 -2.85 -8.60 -0.61
CA PHE A 349 -2.23 -7.30 -0.42
C PHE A 349 -1.16 -7.33 0.68
N ASP A 350 -0.21 -6.40 0.62
CA ASP A 350 0.83 -6.20 1.63
C ASP A 350 0.76 -4.82 2.33
N THR A 351 -0.30 -4.05 2.06
CA THR A 351 -0.54 -2.76 2.71
C THR A 351 -1.86 -2.73 3.47
N LEU A 352 -1.90 -1.99 4.58
CA LEU A 352 -3.08 -1.85 5.46
C LEU A 352 -3.44 -0.37 5.66
N VAL A 353 -4.73 -0.06 5.69
CA VAL A 353 -5.27 1.25 6.10
C VAL A 353 -6.13 1.07 7.35
N VAL A 354 -5.78 1.77 8.42
CA VAL A 354 -6.53 1.80 9.68
C VAL A 354 -7.06 3.21 9.87
N PHE A 355 -8.36 3.35 10.18
CA PHE A 355 -8.95 4.64 10.51
C PHE A 355 -9.43 4.62 11.97
N GLU A 356 -8.67 5.24 12.86
CA GLU A 356 -8.85 5.14 14.32
C GLU A 356 -9.77 6.25 14.84
N ASN A 357 -11.08 6.07 14.71
CA ASN A 357 -12.06 7.02 15.24
C ASN A 357 -12.47 6.73 16.70
N TYR A 358 -11.51 6.41 17.57
CA TYR A 358 -11.78 5.98 18.94
C TYR A 358 -12.09 7.16 19.88
N PRO A 359 -12.99 6.97 20.87
CA PRO A 359 -13.25 7.97 21.90
C PRO A 359 -12.13 7.96 22.94
N LEU A 360 -10.97 8.54 22.62
CA LEU A 360 -9.91 8.84 23.59
C LEU A 360 -10.00 10.30 23.96
N ASP A 361 -10.68 10.58 25.07
CA ASP A 361 -10.68 11.89 25.71
C ASP A 361 -9.81 11.82 26.98
N PRO A 362 -8.59 12.39 26.98
CA PRO A 362 -7.73 12.45 28.15
C PRO A 362 -8.37 13.20 29.33
N GLU A 363 -9.24 14.17 29.06
CA GLU A 363 -9.94 14.96 30.09
C GLU A 363 -10.98 14.09 30.79
N ALA A 364 -11.71 13.25 30.04
CA ALA A 364 -12.66 12.28 30.60
C ALA A 364 -11.99 11.24 31.52
N LEU A 365 -10.72 10.89 31.29
CA LEU A 365 -9.94 10.01 32.18
C LEU A 365 -9.46 10.72 33.46
N SER A 366 -9.36 12.05 33.45
CA SER A 366 -8.75 12.86 34.50
C SER A 366 -9.74 13.42 35.53
N GLU A 367 -11.03 13.58 35.19
CA GLU A 367 -11.94 14.38 36.03
C GLU A 367 -12.47 13.65 37.28
N ALA A 368 -12.34 12.33 37.37
CA ALA A 368 -13.17 11.61 38.31
C ALA A 368 -12.56 11.47 39.73
N HIS A 369 -11.23 11.37 39.90
CA HIS A 369 -10.68 10.75 41.13
C HIS A 369 -9.38 11.35 41.68
N GLY A 370 -9.16 12.66 41.51
CA GLY A 370 -8.01 13.37 42.10
C GLY A 370 -6.65 13.04 41.46
N LEU A 371 -6.66 12.32 40.33
CA LEU A 371 -5.51 12.05 39.49
C LEU A 371 -5.64 12.84 38.18
N ARG A 372 -4.56 13.48 37.76
CA ARG A 372 -4.49 14.20 36.49
C ARG A 372 -3.72 13.38 35.47
N VAL A 373 -4.32 13.10 34.31
CA VAL A 373 -3.60 12.51 33.18
C VAL A 373 -2.75 13.60 32.52
N THR A 374 -1.44 13.39 32.45
CA THR A 374 -0.49 14.39 31.92
C THR A 374 0.15 13.96 30.59
N GLY A 375 -0.02 12.71 30.19
CA GLY A 375 0.55 12.16 28.97
C GLY A 375 -0.01 10.78 28.67
N LEU A 376 -0.13 10.47 27.38
CA LEU A 376 -0.49 9.15 26.87
C LEU A 376 0.60 8.69 25.90
N HIS A 377 1.02 7.44 26.07
CA HIS A 377 2.06 6.79 25.28
C HIS A 377 1.49 5.49 24.71
N PRO A 378 0.58 5.58 23.72
CA PRO A 378 0.08 4.39 23.04
C PRO A 378 1.18 3.78 22.18
N HIS A 379 1.22 2.46 22.15
CA HIS A 379 2.08 1.72 21.25
C HIS A 379 1.33 0.49 20.75
N ASN A 380 1.09 0.48 19.44
CA ASN A 380 0.37 -0.54 18.73
C ASN A 380 1.02 -0.73 17.36
N ASP A 381 1.68 -1.87 17.18
CA ASP A 381 2.37 -2.21 15.95
C ASP A 381 1.47 -3.08 15.06
N VAL A 382 1.73 -3.03 13.75
CA VAL A 382 1.07 -3.89 12.77
C VAL A 382 2.12 -4.67 11.99
N HIS A 383 1.81 -5.91 11.65
CA HIS A 383 2.74 -6.84 10.99
C HIS A 383 2.92 -6.58 9.49
N TYR A 384 2.07 -5.75 8.89
CA TYR A 384 2.12 -5.46 7.46
C TYR A 384 3.40 -4.70 7.09
N PRO A 385 4.03 -4.98 5.93
CA PRO A 385 5.19 -4.23 5.43
C PRO A 385 5.02 -2.71 5.45
N LEU A 386 3.81 -2.23 5.12
CA LEU A 386 3.44 -0.83 5.18
C LEU A 386 1.99 -0.69 5.62
N ALA A 387 1.75 0.15 6.62
CA ALA A 387 0.41 0.50 7.04
C ALA A 387 0.26 2.01 7.21
N LEU A 388 -0.93 2.51 6.89
CA LEU A 388 -1.35 3.87 7.13
C LEU A 388 -2.40 3.88 8.23
N ILE A 389 -2.07 4.47 9.38
CA ILE A 389 -2.99 4.71 10.48
C ILE A 389 -3.41 6.19 10.42
N ALA A 390 -4.70 6.42 10.14
CA ALA A 390 -5.28 7.76 10.07
C ALA A 390 -6.08 8.05 11.34
N LEU A 391 -5.65 9.06 12.10
CA LEU A 391 -6.28 9.52 13.32
C LEU A 391 -7.02 10.85 13.08
N PRO A 392 -8.36 10.89 13.12
CA PRO A 392 -9.12 12.11 12.97
C PRO A 392 -8.94 13.03 14.18
N GLY A 393 -9.13 14.33 13.97
CA GLY A 393 -9.04 15.37 14.99
C GLY A 393 -9.04 16.74 14.33
N ASP A 394 -8.66 17.79 15.07
CA ASP A 394 -8.45 19.13 14.52
C ASP A 394 -7.43 19.12 13.37
N ARG A 395 -6.47 18.18 13.46
CA ARG A 395 -5.51 17.83 12.42
C ARG A 395 -5.60 16.33 12.17
N LEU A 396 -5.92 15.94 10.94
CA LEU A 396 -5.83 14.55 10.53
C LEU A 396 -4.36 14.13 10.62
N THR A 397 -4.07 13.21 11.53
CA THR A 397 -2.73 12.68 11.74
C THR A 397 -2.59 11.37 10.99
N LEU A 398 -1.49 11.24 10.25
CA LEU A 398 -1.17 10.07 9.45
C LEU A 398 0.10 9.45 10.04
N ASP A 399 -0.01 8.24 10.57
CA ASP A 399 1.14 7.45 10.99
C ASP A 399 1.39 6.35 9.95
N PHE A 400 2.54 6.44 9.30
CA PHE A 400 3.04 5.41 8.41
C PHE A 400 3.89 4.45 9.22
N THR A 401 3.35 3.26 9.49
CA THR A 401 4.07 2.17 10.14
C THR A 401 4.67 1.28 9.06
N TYR A 402 5.98 1.04 9.09
CA TYR A 402 6.67 0.33 8.02
C TYR A 402 7.82 -0.52 8.52
N ARG A 403 8.14 -1.54 7.72
CA ARG A 403 9.28 -2.41 7.97
C ARG A 403 10.60 -1.77 7.50
N PRO A 404 11.56 -1.50 8.41
CA PRO A 404 12.79 -0.80 8.06
C PRO A 404 13.76 -1.66 7.22
N ASP A 405 13.53 -2.97 7.15
CA ASP A 405 14.26 -3.89 6.26
C ASP A 405 13.76 -3.83 4.81
N LEU A 406 12.59 -3.24 4.55
CA LEU A 406 11.96 -3.13 3.23
C LEU A 406 11.90 -1.69 2.71
N TYR A 407 11.78 -0.71 3.60
CA TYR A 407 11.68 0.71 3.25
C TYR A 407 12.72 1.52 4.02
N SER A 408 13.44 2.38 3.30
CA SER A 408 14.26 3.42 3.93
C SER A 408 13.39 4.58 4.42
N GLU A 409 13.92 5.39 5.35
CA GLU A 409 13.24 6.62 5.80
C GLU A 409 12.94 7.57 4.63
N SER A 410 13.82 7.63 3.63
CA SER A 410 13.62 8.46 2.43
C SER A 410 12.45 7.96 1.59
N ASP A 411 12.29 6.64 1.43
CA ASP A 411 11.18 6.06 0.68
C ASP A 411 9.84 6.43 1.32
N ILE A 412 9.77 6.36 2.65
CA ILE A 412 8.56 6.71 3.41
C ILE A 412 8.30 8.21 3.36
N ASP A 413 9.32 9.06 3.48
CA ASP A 413 9.16 10.51 3.33
C ASP A 413 8.60 10.90 1.96
N ASP A 414 9.02 10.21 0.90
CA ASP A 414 8.47 10.44 -0.44
C ASP A 414 7.04 9.91 -0.58
N LEU A 415 6.71 8.76 0.02
CA LEU A 415 5.33 8.28 0.11
C LEU A 415 4.43 9.25 0.86
N VAL A 416 4.89 9.80 1.98
CA VAL A 416 4.19 10.81 2.77
C VAL A 416 3.90 12.07 1.93
N LYS A 417 4.90 12.57 1.20
CA LYS A 417 4.74 13.75 0.32
C LYS A 417 3.71 13.48 -0.78
N ARG A 418 3.83 12.34 -1.47
CA ARG A 418 2.90 11.92 -2.54
C ARG A 418 1.49 11.72 -2.00
N PHE A 419 1.33 11.05 -0.87
CA PHE A 419 0.01 10.84 -0.26
C PHE A 419 -0.64 12.16 0.18
N THR A 420 0.15 13.06 0.80
CA THR A 420 -0.32 14.41 1.16
C THR A 420 -0.74 15.20 -0.08
N ARG A 421 -0.04 15.04 -1.21
CA ARG A 421 -0.40 15.66 -2.49
C ARG A 421 -1.71 15.11 -3.06
N VAL A 422 -1.93 13.79 -2.99
CA VAL A 422 -3.20 13.17 -3.37
C VAL A 422 -4.34 13.71 -2.51
N LEU A 423 -4.18 13.74 -1.19
CA LEU A 423 -5.17 14.31 -0.28
C LEU A 423 -5.44 15.79 -0.56
N THR A 424 -4.41 16.59 -0.86
CA THR A 424 -4.57 17.99 -1.25
C THR A 424 -5.40 18.11 -2.54
N SER A 425 -5.11 17.27 -3.53
CA SER A 425 -5.87 17.21 -4.79
C SER A 425 -7.33 16.81 -4.56
N VAL A 426 -7.59 15.90 -3.61
CA VAL A 426 -8.94 15.50 -3.22
C VAL A 426 -9.67 16.65 -2.52
N ALA A 427 -9.00 17.41 -1.66
CA ALA A 427 -9.56 18.56 -0.97
C ALA A 427 -9.94 19.69 -1.95
N GLU A 428 -9.10 19.91 -2.95
CA GLU A 428 -9.27 20.92 -4.01
C GLU A 428 -10.18 20.44 -5.16
N ALA A 429 -10.62 19.17 -5.13
CA ALA A 429 -11.33 18.54 -6.23
C ALA A 429 -12.64 19.25 -6.54
N THR A 430 -12.86 19.51 -7.83
CA THR A 430 -14.20 19.80 -8.32
C THR A 430 -14.94 18.49 -8.64
N PRO A 431 -16.28 18.47 -8.68
CA PRO A 431 -17.03 17.27 -9.05
C PRO A 431 -16.70 16.69 -10.43
N ARG A 432 -16.01 17.46 -11.29
CA ARG A 432 -15.59 17.07 -12.64
C ARG A 432 -14.14 16.56 -12.72
N LEU A 433 -13.37 16.63 -11.63
CA LEU A 433 -11.98 16.16 -11.61
C LEU A 433 -11.96 14.65 -11.91
N LEU A 434 -11.25 14.25 -12.96
CA LEU A 434 -11.09 12.84 -13.31
C LEU A 434 -10.00 12.20 -12.44
N THR A 435 -10.15 10.90 -12.16
CA THR A 435 -9.15 10.12 -11.41
C THR A 435 -7.77 10.13 -12.08
N ARG A 436 -7.72 10.19 -13.42
CA ARG A 436 -6.47 10.31 -14.20
C ARG A 436 -5.75 11.64 -14.04
N ASP A 437 -6.47 12.69 -13.67
CA ASP A 437 -5.93 14.05 -13.56
C ASP A 437 -5.44 14.37 -12.13
N VAL A 438 -5.59 13.44 -11.19
CA VAL A 438 -5.06 13.57 -9.83
C VAL A 438 -3.54 13.46 -9.88
N GLY A 439 -2.86 14.59 -9.67
CA GLY A 439 -1.41 14.68 -9.69
C GLY A 439 -0.76 14.00 -8.49
N LEU A 440 0.16 13.08 -8.76
CA LEU A 440 0.95 12.38 -7.73
C LEU A 440 2.27 13.09 -7.43
N LEU A 441 2.94 13.57 -8.48
CA LEU A 441 4.27 14.14 -8.39
C LEU A 441 4.23 15.42 -7.55
N THR A 442 5.21 15.55 -6.67
CA THR A 442 5.55 16.81 -6.05
C THR A 442 5.99 17.82 -7.14
N PRO A 443 5.88 19.12 -6.88
CA PRO A 443 6.37 20.14 -7.83
C PRO A 443 7.84 19.95 -8.21
N GLU A 444 8.66 19.40 -7.31
CA GLU A 444 10.06 19.11 -7.57
C GLU A 444 10.26 17.91 -8.49
N GLU A 445 9.58 16.78 -8.21
CA GLU A 445 9.62 15.61 -9.10
C GLU A 445 9.10 15.94 -10.50
N GLN A 446 8.06 16.78 -10.59
CA GLN A 446 7.55 17.24 -11.89
C GLN A 446 8.58 18.10 -12.62
N ARG A 447 9.25 19.02 -11.93
CA ARG A 447 10.33 19.85 -12.51
C ARG A 447 11.48 18.98 -13.00
N GLN A 448 11.92 18.03 -12.18
CA GLN A 448 13.00 17.13 -12.54
C GLN A 448 12.65 16.31 -13.80
N ALA A 449 11.47 15.68 -13.81
CA ALA A 449 11.04 14.83 -14.90
C ALA A 449 10.79 15.58 -16.21
N VAL A 450 10.20 16.78 -16.14
CA VAL A 450 9.77 17.54 -17.33
C VAL A 450 10.85 18.52 -17.79
N THR A 451 11.59 19.12 -16.88
CA THR A 451 12.58 20.16 -17.18
C THR A 451 14.01 19.61 -17.11
N GLU A 452 14.46 19.12 -15.96
CA GLU A 452 15.89 18.83 -15.75
C GLU A 452 16.38 17.65 -16.59
N PHE A 453 15.63 16.56 -16.64
CA PHE A 453 15.97 15.42 -17.51
C PHE A 453 15.87 15.74 -19.00
N ASN A 454 15.10 16.78 -19.36
CA ASN A 454 14.90 17.20 -20.75
C ASN A 454 15.66 18.49 -21.11
N ASP A 455 16.58 18.96 -20.25
CA ASP A 455 17.41 20.15 -20.52
C ASP A 455 18.51 19.84 -21.55
N THR A 456 18.05 19.52 -22.76
CA THR A 456 18.85 19.08 -23.91
C THR A 456 18.86 20.13 -25.02
N ALA A 457 18.29 21.31 -24.74
CA ALA A 457 18.22 22.43 -25.67
C ALA A 457 19.63 22.95 -25.96
N ARG A 458 20.06 22.80 -27.21
CA ARG A 458 21.32 23.36 -27.72
C ARG A 458 21.12 23.85 -29.14
N GLU A 459 21.87 24.88 -29.52
CA GLU A 459 21.92 25.31 -30.90
C GLU A 459 22.46 24.17 -31.77
N VAL A 460 21.67 23.74 -32.74
CA VAL A 460 22.04 22.77 -33.75
C VAL A 460 21.94 23.44 -35.12
N THR A 461 22.81 23.02 -36.05
CA THR A 461 22.74 23.52 -37.42
C THR A 461 21.43 23.11 -38.09
N THR A 462 20.85 24.02 -38.88
CA THR A 462 19.70 23.73 -39.74
C THR A 462 20.12 23.27 -41.14
N ALA A 463 21.42 23.23 -41.43
CA ALA A 463 21.93 22.77 -42.72
C ALA A 463 21.64 21.28 -42.92
N ALA A 464 21.30 20.90 -44.15
CA ALA A 464 21.07 19.53 -44.51
C ALA A 464 22.39 18.73 -44.52
N VAL A 465 22.29 17.41 -44.28
CA VAL A 465 23.47 16.53 -44.22
C VAL A 465 24.31 16.60 -45.51
N HIS A 466 23.67 16.70 -46.68
CA HIS A 466 24.39 16.81 -47.95
C HIS A 466 25.12 18.16 -48.10
N GLU A 467 24.56 19.27 -47.61
CA GLU A 467 25.22 20.59 -47.61
C GLU A 467 26.46 20.58 -46.71
N LEU A 468 26.36 19.95 -45.53
CA LEU A 468 27.50 19.76 -44.63
C LEU A 468 28.59 18.90 -45.29
N PHE A 469 28.19 17.87 -46.03
CA PHE A 469 29.12 17.02 -46.78
C PHE A 469 29.81 17.81 -47.92
N GLU A 470 29.08 18.62 -48.67
CA GLU A 470 29.62 19.49 -49.73
C GLU A 470 30.60 20.54 -49.20
N GLU A 471 30.30 21.14 -48.05
CA GLU A 471 31.23 22.06 -47.38
C GLU A 471 32.51 21.33 -46.96
N GLN A 472 32.40 20.12 -46.40
CA GLN A 472 33.56 19.31 -46.05
C GLN A 472 34.38 18.92 -47.29
N ALA A 473 33.73 18.56 -48.41
CA ALA A 473 34.39 18.25 -49.67
C ALA A 473 35.14 19.45 -50.27
N ARG A 474 34.62 20.67 -50.09
CA ARG A 474 35.33 21.91 -50.47
C ARG A 474 36.50 22.21 -49.54
N ARG A 475 36.36 21.94 -48.23
CA ARG A 475 37.39 22.22 -47.22
C ARG A 475 38.58 21.26 -47.29
N SER A 476 38.37 19.99 -47.60
CA SER A 476 39.41 18.95 -47.58
C SER A 476 39.20 17.92 -48.69
N PRO A 477 39.35 18.32 -49.96
CA PRO A 477 38.94 17.52 -51.12
C PRO A 477 39.67 16.16 -51.24
N GLU A 478 40.96 16.13 -50.93
CA GLU A 478 41.79 14.92 -51.05
C GLU A 478 41.76 14.01 -49.81
N ALA A 479 41.08 14.41 -48.73
CA ALA A 479 40.93 13.55 -47.57
C ALA A 479 40.05 12.35 -47.90
N VAL A 480 40.38 11.18 -47.35
CA VAL A 480 39.58 9.97 -47.51
C VAL A 480 38.22 10.16 -46.82
N ALA A 481 37.14 9.91 -47.55
CA ALA A 481 35.76 10.01 -47.08
C ALA A 481 35.14 8.64 -46.78
N VAL A 482 35.39 7.65 -47.65
CA VAL A 482 34.86 6.29 -47.54
C VAL A 482 35.98 5.30 -47.82
N VAL A 483 36.01 4.23 -47.03
CA VAL A 483 36.85 3.05 -47.24
C VAL A 483 35.95 1.84 -47.31
N PHE A 484 36.07 1.05 -48.37
CA PHE A 484 35.37 -0.23 -48.51
C PHE A 484 36.34 -1.24 -49.12
N GLU A 485 36.64 -2.30 -48.37
CA GLU A 485 37.69 -3.27 -48.73
C GLU A 485 39.03 -2.56 -49.03
N ASP A 486 39.61 -2.77 -50.21
CA ASP A 486 40.86 -2.13 -50.65
C ASP A 486 40.65 -0.78 -51.38
N GLU A 487 39.39 -0.30 -51.46
CA GLU A 487 39.06 0.96 -52.13
C GLU A 487 38.97 2.12 -51.13
N GLU A 488 39.71 3.19 -51.41
CA GLU A 488 39.64 4.47 -50.70
C GLU A 488 39.14 5.58 -51.63
N VAL A 489 38.06 6.25 -51.25
CA VAL A 489 37.45 7.33 -52.03
C VAL A 489 37.54 8.64 -51.27
N SER A 490 38.12 9.66 -51.92
CA SER A 490 38.24 11.00 -51.34
C SER A 490 36.90 11.75 -51.31
N TYR A 491 36.79 12.76 -50.45
CA TYR A 491 35.59 13.61 -50.38
C TYR A 491 35.23 14.22 -51.73
N ALA A 492 36.20 14.71 -52.50
CA ALA A 492 35.96 15.29 -53.81
C ALA A 492 35.38 14.28 -54.81
N ARG A 493 35.93 13.05 -54.84
CA ARG A 493 35.45 11.98 -55.72
C ARG A 493 34.05 11.50 -55.34
N LEU A 494 33.80 11.29 -54.05
CA LEU A 494 32.50 10.86 -53.57
C LEU A 494 31.43 11.92 -53.82
N ASN A 495 31.74 13.20 -53.58
CA ASN A 495 30.81 14.29 -53.85
C ASN A 495 30.47 14.40 -55.34
N ALA A 496 31.48 14.30 -56.22
CA ALA A 496 31.25 14.34 -57.67
C ALA A 496 30.37 13.18 -58.16
N SER A 497 30.64 11.95 -57.69
CA SER A 497 29.81 10.78 -57.99
C SER A 497 28.37 10.96 -57.51
N ALA A 498 28.18 11.46 -56.28
CA ALA A 498 26.86 11.76 -55.74
C ALA A 498 26.15 12.88 -56.52
N ASP A 499 26.88 13.90 -57.00
CA ASP A 499 26.32 15.00 -57.81
C ASP A 499 25.84 14.51 -59.19
N ASP A 500 26.61 13.63 -59.83
CA ASP A 500 26.25 13.01 -61.11
C ASP A 500 24.98 12.14 -60.97
N LEU A 501 24.94 11.30 -59.93
CA LEU A 501 23.79 10.47 -59.65
C LEU A 501 22.58 11.32 -59.23
N ALA A 502 22.76 12.37 -58.44
CA ALA A 502 21.68 13.27 -58.03
C ALA A 502 21.00 13.94 -59.24
N ARG A 503 21.78 14.43 -60.22
CA ARG A 503 21.25 14.98 -61.48
C ARG A 503 20.43 13.94 -62.24
N THR A 504 20.91 12.70 -62.28
CA THR A 504 20.21 11.58 -62.93
C THR A 504 18.87 11.31 -62.23
N LEU A 505 18.89 11.18 -60.91
CA LEU A 505 17.69 10.95 -60.09
C LEU A 505 16.68 12.10 -60.24
N GLN A 506 17.13 13.36 -60.21
CA GLN A 506 16.27 14.54 -60.42
C GLN A 506 15.61 14.52 -61.80
N SER A 507 16.37 14.17 -62.84
CA SER A 507 15.83 14.08 -64.22
C SER A 507 14.75 13.01 -64.37
N LEU A 508 14.74 12.02 -63.47
CA LEU A 508 13.78 10.93 -63.43
C LEU A 508 12.66 11.15 -62.39
N GLY A 509 12.60 12.33 -61.77
CA GLY A 509 11.50 12.72 -60.88
C GLY A 509 11.77 12.56 -59.38
N ALA A 510 13.02 12.31 -58.96
CA ALA A 510 13.37 12.45 -57.55
C ALA A 510 13.35 13.93 -57.13
N GLY A 511 12.75 14.21 -55.98
CA GLY A 511 12.64 15.55 -55.42
C GLY A 511 12.06 15.54 -54.00
N PRO A 512 11.84 16.71 -53.40
CA PRO A 512 11.17 16.84 -52.10
C PRO A 512 9.87 16.04 -52.04
N GLU A 513 9.57 15.46 -50.86
CA GLU A 513 8.40 14.62 -50.61
C GLU A 513 8.32 13.32 -51.44
N HIS A 514 9.38 12.95 -52.16
CA HIS A 514 9.48 11.67 -52.87
C HIS A 514 10.45 10.72 -52.17
N LEU A 515 10.20 9.42 -52.34
CA LEU A 515 11.08 8.35 -51.88
C LEU A 515 11.88 7.76 -53.05
N VAL A 516 13.15 7.49 -52.81
CA VAL A 516 14.01 6.70 -53.70
C VAL A 516 14.46 5.46 -52.94
N ALA A 517 14.08 4.27 -53.39
CA ALA A 517 14.52 3.04 -52.77
C ALA A 517 15.96 2.72 -53.15
N LEU A 518 16.77 2.33 -52.17
CA LEU A 518 18.15 1.91 -52.36
C LEU A 518 18.24 0.41 -52.10
N LEU A 519 18.33 -0.37 -53.17
CA LEU A 519 18.58 -1.80 -53.12
C LEU A 519 20.02 -2.06 -53.60
N VAL A 520 20.96 -1.46 -52.89
CA VAL A 520 22.40 -1.46 -53.21
C VAL A 520 23.11 -2.21 -52.08
N PRO A 521 23.89 -3.27 -52.35
CA PRO A 521 24.70 -3.94 -51.32
C PRO A 521 25.68 -2.96 -50.66
N ARG A 522 26.29 -3.35 -49.54
CA ARG A 522 27.32 -2.51 -48.90
C ARG A 522 28.47 -2.28 -49.89
N SER A 523 28.68 -1.03 -50.27
CA SER A 523 29.73 -0.61 -51.20
C SER A 523 29.93 0.92 -51.14
N VAL A 524 30.89 1.45 -51.90
CA VAL A 524 31.07 2.90 -52.11
C VAL A 524 29.81 3.50 -52.76
N GLU A 525 29.23 2.81 -53.74
CA GLU A 525 28.04 3.23 -54.48
C GLU A 525 26.82 3.37 -53.57
N MET A 526 26.71 2.57 -52.51
CA MET A 526 25.64 2.73 -51.51
C MET A 526 25.72 4.10 -50.83
N VAL A 527 26.91 4.51 -50.38
CA VAL A 527 27.12 5.82 -49.73
C VAL A 527 26.92 6.95 -50.74
N ALA A 528 27.43 6.80 -51.97
CA ALA A 528 27.19 7.76 -53.04
C ALA A 528 25.70 7.91 -53.36
N SER A 529 24.95 6.80 -53.38
CA SER A 529 23.49 6.77 -53.61
C SER A 529 22.71 7.45 -52.50
N MET A 530 23.08 7.23 -51.23
CA MET A 530 22.46 7.93 -50.10
C MET A 530 22.65 9.45 -50.21
N LEU A 531 23.88 9.90 -50.49
CA LEU A 531 24.18 11.32 -50.69
C LEU A 531 23.45 11.90 -51.90
N ALA A 532 23.41 11.16 -53.01
CA ALA A 532 22.74 11.59 -54.24
C ALA A 532 21.24 11.79 -54.02
N VAL A 533 20.57 10.86 -53.33
CA VAL A 533 19.15 11.01 -52.98
C VAL A 533 18.93 12.24 -52.11
N LEU A 534 19.75 12.45 -51.07
CA LEU A 534 19.64 13.63 -50.22
C LEU A 534 19.85 14.94 -50.98
N LYS A 535 20.78 14.99 -51.95
CA LYS A 535 21.01 16.13 -52.83
C LYS A 535 19.83 16.43 -53.76
N THR A 536 18.95 15.46 -54.01
CA THR A 536 17.69 15.71 -54.75
C THR A 536 16.61 16.37 -53.89
N GLY A 537 16.77 16.36 -52.56
CA GLY A 537 15.72 16.71 -51.60
C GLY A 537 14.76 15.56 -51.29
N ALA A 538 14.88 14.41 -51.97
CA ALA A 538 14.14 13.19 -51.67
C ALA A 538 14.67 12.49 -50.40
N ALA A 539 13.85 11.61 -49.84
CA ALA A 539 14.27 10.69 -48.79
C ALA A 539 14.65 9.32 -49.39
N TYR A 540 15.71 8.70 -48.90
CA TYR A 540 16.08 7.35 -49.33
C TYR A 540 15.39 6.29 -48.44
N LEU A 541 14.93 5.22 -49.07
CA LEU A 541 14.42 4.02 -48.41
C LEU A 541 15.46 2.90 -48.58
N PRO A 542 16.28 2.59 -47.56
CA PRO A 542 17.22 1.48 -47.64
C PRO A 542 16.47 0.15 -47.61
N ILE A 543 16.74 -0.73 -48.57
CA ILE A 543 16.18 -2.08 -48.63
C ILE A 543 17.35 -3.06 -48.63
N ASP A 544 17.35 -3.99 -47.69
CA ASP A 544 18.35 -5.04 -47.61
C ASP A 544 18.14 -6.06 -48.75
N PRO A 545 19.13 -6.26 -49.63
CA PRO A 545 19.02 -7.25 -50.71
C PRO A 545 18.84 -8.70 -50.22
N ASP A 546 19.24 -9.02 -48.98
CA ASP A 546 19.12 -10.36 -48.41
C ASP A 546 17.71 -10.67 -47.88
N TYR A 547 16.80 -9.69 -47.91
CA TYR A 547 15.42 -9.93 -47.53
C TYR A 547 14.69 -10.87 -48.50
N PRO A 548 13.72 -11.68 -48.00
CA PRO A 548 12.85 -12.45 -48.87
C PRO A 548 12.16 -11.53 -49.90
N ARG A 549 12.00 -12.03 -51.13
CA ARG A 549 11.42 -11.25 -52.24
C ARG A 549 10.06 -10.65 -51.89
N ASP A 550 9.22 -11.39 -51.20
CA ASP A 550 7.89 -10.92 -50.79
C ASP A 550 7.98 -9.71 -49.83
N ARG A 551 9.03 -9.65 -48.99
CA ARG A 551 9.26 -8.50 -48.10
C ARG A 551 9.74 -7.28 -48.86
N ILE A 552 10.64 -7.47 -49.84
CA ILE A 552 11.11 -6.40 -50.74
C ILE A 552 9.93 -5.85 -51.54
N ALA A 553 9.13 -6.72 -52.15
CA ALA A 553 7.93 -6.34 -52.90
C ALA A 553 6.95 -5.57 -52.02
N TYR A 554 6.66 -6.08 -50.82
CA TYR A 554 5.79 -5.39 -49.86
C TYR A 554 6.29 -3.98 -49.52
N MET A 555 7.58 -3.81 -49.22
CA MET A 555 8.15 -2.50 -48.90
C MET A 555 8.05 -1.52 -50.08
N LEU A 556 8.28 -2.01 -51.31
CA LEU A 556 8.17 -1.20 -52.52
C LEU A 556 6.71 -0.83 -52.84
N ASP A 557 5.77 -1.73 -52.61
CA ASP A 557 4.34 -1.49 -52.83
C ASP A 557 3.79 -0.49 -51.82
N ASP A 558 4.13 -0.64 -50.53
CA ASP A 558 3.69 0.23 -49.44
C ASP A 558 4.30 1.64 -49.51
N ALA A 559 5.63 1.73 -49.64
CA ALA A 559 6.33 3.01 -49.65
C ALA A 559 6.19 3.77 -50.97
N ALA A 560 5.79 3.06 -52.03
CA ALA A 560 5.63 3.57 -53.36
C ALA A 560 6.74 4.54 -53.86
N PRO A 561 8.03 4.14 -53.84
CA PRO A 561 9.12 5.01 -54.24
C PRO A 561 9.01 5.41 -55.72
N ALA A 562 9.42 6.63 -56.03
CA ALA A 562 9.46 7.16 -57.39
C ALA A 562 10.48 6.42 -58.25
N LEU A 563 11.61 6.03 -57.65
CA LEU A 563 12.74 5.35 -58.29
C LEU A 563 13.30 4.26 -57.38
N VAL A 564 13.91 3.24 -57.97
CA VAL A 564 14.70 2.22 -57.26
C VAL A 564 16.13 2.24 -57.80
N VAL A 565 17.10 2.53 -56.95
CA VAL A 565 18.52 2.41 -57.24
C VAL A 565 18.94 0.96 -56.97
N VAL A 566 19.58 0.33 -57.94
CA VAL A 566 20.00 -1.07 -57.92
C VAL A 566 21.42 -1.20 -58.46
N THR A 567 22.09 -2.30 -58.14
CA THR A 567 23.33 -2.71 -58.82
C THR A 567 23.04 -3.87 -59.76
N ASP A 568 24.03 -4.29 -60.54
CA ASP A 568 23.90 -5.48 -61.38
C ASP A 568 23.51 -6.73 -60.57
N ALA A 569 23.98 -6.81 -59.33
CA ALA A 569 23.68 -7.93 -58.42
C ALA A 569 22.23 -7.94 -57.93
N THR A 570 21.56 -6.77 -57.83
CA THR A 570 20.26 -6.64 -57.16
C THR A 570 19.10 -6.30 -58.08
N GLN A 571 19.36 -5.88 -59.33
CA GLN A 571 18.30 -5.47 -60.27
C GLN A 571 17.21 -6.54 -60.49
N HIS A 572 17.59 -7.82 -60.40
CA HIS A 572 16.72 -8.97 -60.60
C HIS A 572 15.65 -9.14 -59.50
N LEU A 573 15.86 -8.53 -58.32
CA LEU A 573 14.93 -8.59 -57.19
C LEU A 573 13.70 -7.71 -57.39
N VAL A 574 13.77 -6.75 -58.32
CA VAL A 574 12.71 -5.74 -58.53
C VAL A 574 12.16 -5.73 -59.96
N GLU A 575 12.59 -6.64 -60.82
CA GLU A 575 12.11 -6.76 -62.22
C GLU A 575 10.58 -6.90 -62.32
N ALA A 576 9.98 -7.64 -61.39
CA ALA A 576 8.54 -7.89 -61.38
C ALA A 576 7.71 -6.68 -60.89
N THR A 577 8.34 -5.64 -60.34
CA THR A 577 7.64 -4.50 -59.70
C THR A 577 7.26 -3.39 -60.67
N GLY A 578 7.83 -3.36 -61.89
CA GLY A 578 7.54 -2.35 -62.91
C GLY A 578 7.96 -0.91 -62.57
N ARG A 579 8.66 -0.71 -61.44
CA ARG A 579 9.15 0.60 -60.97
C ARG A 579 10.31 1.08 -61.87
N PRO A 580 10.46 2.40 -62.11
CA PRO A 580 11.65 2.92 -62.80
C PRO A 580 12.91 2.65 -61.97
N ARG A 581 13.95 2.14 -62.63
CA ARG A 581 15.21 1.71 -61.98
C ARG A 581 16.38 2.56 -62.46
N VAL A 582 17.31 2.83 -61.54
CA VAL A 582 18.59 3.46 -61.84
C VAL A 582 19.70 2.48 -61.44
N LEU A 583 20.52 2.10 -62.41
CA LEU A 583 21.67 1.22 -62.18
C LEU A 583 22.86 2.08 -61.72
N VAL A 584 23.52 1.66 -60.65
CA VAL A 584 24.74 2.29 -60.12
C VAL A 584 25.90 1.31 -60.03
#